data_AF-A0A817LEY4-F1
#
_entry.id   AF-A0A817LEY4-F1
#
_cell.length_a   1.000
_cell.length_b   1.000
_cell.length_c   1.000
_cell.angle_alpha   90.00
_cell.angle_beta   90.00
_cell.angle_gamma   90.00
#
_symmetry.space_group_name_H-M   'P 1'
#
loop_
_entity.id
_entity.type
_entity.pdbx_description
1 polymer ?
#
loop_
_entity_poly.entity_id
_entity_poly.type
_entity_poly.pdbx_seq_one_letter_code
_entity_poly.pdbx_strand_id
1 'polypeptide(L)'
;MDNENFEILGDCFLKLAVSMSLYYRYHLASAGLLTAKKIKQISNENLYRLVVKKQLKNYLNVNKIVFRGKDANWLPPGYNIDETKLTISEQFSHQKAKRKAFSDMIEAFIGAFLISSNYKTTIEFMHWLGLDVIPINEQVTDIRQDLSNNSRLAYILVACGLHRKILHNSTDLFGHISLYAGDEDLFPKDQSTEQYLSKDLDQWANSTAPKALADVFEALVGAIFLDSGNCLETVWRVVEPLLRKYLGMVI
;
A
#
# COMPACT_ATOMS: atom_id res chain seq x y z
N MET A 1 -22.18 -10.25 -11.36
CA MET A 1 -21.29 -9.10 -11.14
C MET A 1 -20.64 -8.79 -12.46
N ASP A 2 -20.78 -7.57 -12.94
CA ASP A 2 -20.26 -7.18 -14.24
C ASP A 2 -18.75 -6.95 -14.17
N ASN A 3 -18.03 -7.44 -15.18
CA ASN A 3 -16.57 -7.36 -15.28
C ASN A 3 -16.05 -5.91 -15.18
N GLU A 4 -16.88 -4.95 -15.58
CA GLU A 4 -16.57 -3.51 -15.57
C GLU A 4 -16.30 -2.97 -14.15
N ASN A 5 -16.99 -3.46 -13.11
CA ASN A 5 -16.73 -3.00 -11.75
C ASN A 5 -15.38 -3.47 -11.23
N PHE A 6 -14.99 -4.69 -11.58
CA PHE A 6 -13.66 -5.21 -11.23
C PHE A 6 -12.56 -4.51 -12.02
N GLU A 7 -12.79 -4.22 -13.31
CA GLU A 7 -11.88 -3.42 -14.14
C GLU A 7 -11.62 -2.04 -13.52
N ILE A 8 -12.68 -1.30 -13.17
CA ILE A 8 -12.55 0.03 -12.56
C ILE A 8 -11.76 -0.03 -11.25
N LEU A 9 -12.12 -0.94 -10.35
CA LEU A 9 -11.43 -1.07 -9.06
C LEU A 9 -9.96 -1.47 -9.25
N GLY A 10 -9.71 -2.41 -10.16
CA GLY A 10 -8.37 -2.89 -10.48
C GLY A 10 -7.48 -1.84 -11.12
N ASP A 11 -8.01 -1.03 -12.04
CA ASP A 11 -7.30 0.10 -12.66
C ASP A 11 -6.90 1.14 -11.60
N CYS A 12 -7.81 1.50 -10.70
CA CYS A 12 -7.52 2.39 -9.58
C CYS A 12 -6.38 1.84 -8.71
N PHE A 13 -6.47 0.57 -8.30
CA PHE A 13 -5.47 -0.05 -7.43
C PHE A 13 -4.11 -0.21 -8.15
N LEU A 14 -4.11 -0.63 -9.42
CA LEU A 14 -2.93 -0.74 -10.26
C LEU A 14 -2.18 0.59 -10.35
N LYS A 15 -2.91 1.67 -10.65
CA LYS A 15 -2.36 3.03 -10.71
C LYS A 15 -1.78 3.47 -9.38
N LEU A 16 -2.47 3.19 -8.28
CA LEU A 16 -2.02 3.55 -6.93
C LEU A 16 -0.74 2.80 -6.55
N ALA A 17 -0.75 1.47 -6.62
CA ALA A 17 0.36 0.61 -6.20
C ALA A 17 1.63 0.89 -7.01
N VAL A 18 1.51 1.07 -8.34
CA VAL A 18 2.65 1.47 -9.19
C VAL A 18 3.15 2.87 -8.85
N SER A 19 2.26 3.84 -8.64
CA SER A 19 2.67 5.21 -8.28
C SER A 19 3.44 5.24 -6.96
N MET A 20 2.93 4.54 -5.93
CA MET A 20 3.58 4.43 -4.63
C MET A 20 4.94 3.72 -4.73
N SER A 21 5.01 2.63 -5.50
CA SER A 21 6.25 1.88 -5.69
C SER A 21 7.34 2.69 -6.39
N LEU A 22 6.96 3.46 -7.42
CA LEU A 22 7.88 4.34 -8.13
C LEU A 22 8.34 5.52 -7.27
N TYR A 23 7.44 6.13 -6.50
CA TYR A 23 7.79 7.22 -5.59
C TYR A 23 8.81 6.76 -4.54
N TYR A 24 8.55 5.61 -3.89
CA TYR A 24 9.46 5.06 -2.89
C TYR A 24 10.85 4.73 -3.47
N ARG A 25 10.88 4.05 -4.63
CA ARG A 25 12.15 3.62 -5.24
C ARG A 25 12.96 4.78 -5.83
N TYR A 26 12.30 5.86 -6.22
CA TYR A 26 12.90 7.01 -6.89
C TYR A 26 12.54 8.32 -6.18
N HIS A 27 12.79 8.40 -4.87
CA HIS A 27 12.45 9.55 -4.02
C HIS A 27 13.04 10.90 -4.50
N LEU A 28 14.17 10.88 -5.22
CA LEU A 28 14.80 12.08 -5.79
C LEU A 28 14.44 12.34 -7.27
N ALA A 29 13.61 11.50 -7.89
CA ALA A 29 13.25 11.67 -9.29
C ALA A 29 12.23 12.79 -9.50
N SER A 30 12.34 13.48 -10.65
CA SER A 30 11.36 14.49 -11.03
C SER A 30 9.99 13.87 -11.33
N ALA A 31 8.92 14.65 -11.09
CA ALA A 31 7.54 14.23 -11.35
C ALA A 31 7.33 13.73 -12.80
N GLY A 32 8.00 14.36 -13.77
CA GLY A 32 7.96 13.95 -15.18
C GLY A 32 8.54 12.56 -15.43
N LEU A 33 9.67 12.23 -14.80
CA LEU A 33 10.31 10.91 -14.92
C LEU A 33 9.45 9.81 -14.28
N LEU A 34 8.87 10.08 -13.10
CA LEU A 34 7.97 9.16 -12.42
C LEU A 34 6.72 8.89 -13.26
N THR A 35 6.14 9.94 -13.84
CA THR A 35 4.96 9.83 -14.73
C THR A 35 5.28 9.00 -15.97
N ALA A 36 6.42 9.24 -16.62
CA ALA A 36 6.84 8.47 -17.79
C ALA A 36 7.05 6.99 -17.46
N LYS A 37 7.68 6.68 -16.31
CA LYS A 37 7.86 5.30 -15.82
C LYS A 37 6.51 4.63 -15.52
N LYS A 38 5.60 5.33 -14.86
CA LYS A 38 4.24 4.85 -14.56
C LYS A 38 3.50 4.50 -15.85
N ILE A 39 3.40 5.44 -16.79
CA ILE A 39 2.69 5.26 -18.06
C ILE A 39 3.25 4.05 -18.82
N LYS A 40 4.58 3.91 -18.88
CA LYS A 40 5.22 2.77 -19.53
C LYS A 40 4.78 1.44 -18.90
N GLN A 41 4.73 1.37 -17.59
CA GLN A 41 4.41 0.15 -16.85
C GLN A 41 2.94 -0.25 -16.93
N ILE A 42 2.01 0.71 -16.79
CA ILE A 42 0.57 0.45 -16.85
C ILE A 42 0.00 0.51 -18.27
N SER A 43 0.84 0.70 -19.28
CA SER A 43 0.37 0.74 -20.68
C SER A 43 -0.24 -0.59 -21.10
N ASN A 44 -1.31 -0.53 -21.88
CA ASN A 44 -1.98 -1.72 -22.43
C ASN A 44 -1.01 -2.62 -23.21
N GLU A 45 0.00 -2.03 -23.85
CA GLU A 45 1.06 -2.78 -24.54
C GLU A 45 1.90 -3.60 -23.56
N ASN A 46 2.33 -3.00 -22.45
CA ASN A 46 3.08 -3.71 -21.42
C ASN A 46 2.23 -4.80 -20.74
N LEU A 47 0.99 -4.47 -20.36
CA LEU A 47 0.07 -5.43 -19.74
C LEU A 47 -0.21 -6.62 -20.66
N TYR A 48 -0.42 -6.39 -21.96
CA TYR A 48 -0.53 -7.46 -22.94
C TYR A 48 0.74 -8.31 -23.03
N ARG A 49 1.93 -7.70 -23.01
CA ARG A 49 3.20 -8.45 -22.99
C ARG A 49 3.32 -9.33 -21.75
N LEU A 50 2.88 -8.87 -20.58
CA LEU A 50 2.84 -9.67 -19.35
C LEU A 50 1.86 -10.85 -19.46
N VAL A 51 0.67 -10.63 -20.02
CA VAL A 51 -0.33 -11.67 -20.29
C VAL A 51 0.26 -12.79 -21.17
N VAL A 52 0.95 -12.42 -22.25
CA VAL A 52 1.60 -13.39 -23.14
C VAL A 52 2.70 -14.14 -22.41
N LYS A 53 3.56 -13.44 -21.66
CA LYS A 53 4.65 -14.04 -20.87
C LYS A 53 4.15 -15.04 -19.83
N LYS A 54 3.00 -14.77 -19.22
CA LYS A 54 2.37 -15.62 -18.20
C LYS A 54 1.38 -16.64 -18.76
N GLN A 55 1.27 -16.74 -20.08
CA GLN A 55 0.35 -17.65 -20.78
C GLN A 55 -1.13 -17.45 -20.39
N LEU A 56 -1.50 -16.23 -19.96
CA LEU A 56 -2.86 -15.91 -19.53
C LEU A 56 -3.83 -15.64 -20.69
N LYS A 57 -3.31 -15.58 -21.93
CA LYS A 57 -4.09 -15.27 -23.13
C LYS A 57 -5.29 -16.21 -23.35
N ASN A 58 -5.19 -17.46 -22.88
CA ASN A 58 -6.22 -18.48 -23.08
C ASN A 58 -7.40 -18.35 -22.11
N TYR A 59 -7.28 -17.53 -21.07
CA TYR A 59 -8.33 -17.31 -20.05
C TYR A 59 -9.24 -16.13 -20.40
N LEU A 60 -8.94 -15.39 -21.47
CA LEU A 60 -9.78 -14.29 -21.91
C LEU A 60 -11.05 -14.85 -22.56
N ASN A 61 -12.20 -14.60 -21.93
CA ASN A 61 -13.49 -14.84 -22.55
C ASN A 61 -13.95 -13.56 -23.28
N VAL A 62 -14.10 -13.64 -24.60
CA VAL A 62 -14.52 -12.49 -25.42
C VAL A 62 -16.04 -12.51 -25.56
N ASN A 63 -16.73 -11.63 -24.83
CA ASN A 63 -18.20 -11.55 -24.84
C ASN A 63 -18.80 -11.18 -26.19
N LYS A 64 -18.04 -10.50 -27.07
CA LYS A 64 -18.51 -10.11 -28.40
C LYS A 64 -17.97 -11.06 -29.46
N ILE A 65 -18.75 -12.10 -29.73
CA ILE A 65 -18.54 -12.99 -30.86
C ILE A 65 -19.22 -12.38 -32.08
N VAL A 66 -18.42 -11.95 -33.05
CA VAL A 66 -18.86 -11.49 -34.37
C VAL A 66 -18.77 -12.67 -35.33
N PHE A 67 -19.92 -13.18 -35.72
CA PHE A 67 -20.04 -14.37 -36.56
C PHE A 67 -19.86 -14.09 -38.06
N ARG A 68 -20.04 -12.84 -38.52
CA ARG A 68 -20.08 -12.50 -39.95
C ARG A 68 -19.47 -11.11 -40.24
N GLY A 69 -18.94 -10.92 -41.44
CA GLY A 69 -18.34 -9.67 -41.93
C GLY A 69 -16.81 -9.69 -41.95
N LYS A 70 -16.19 -8.60 -42.43
CA LYS A 70 -14.71 -8.45 -42.47
C LYS A 70 -14.07 -8.52 -41.08
N ASP A 71 -14.84 -8.22 -40.03
CA ASP A 71 -14.42 -8.20 -38.63
C ASP A 71 -14.85 -9.44 -37.83
N ALA A 72 -15.24 -10.53 -38.50
CA ALA A 72 -15.60 -11.78 -37.83
C ALA A 72 -14.41 -12.29 -37.00
N ASN A 73 -14.64 -12.52 -35.70
CA ASN A 73 -13.62 -12.94 -34.75
C ASN A 73 -13.86 -14.36 -34.22
N TRP A 74 -14.84 -15.07 -34.76
CA TRP A 74 -15.14 -16.46 -34.47
C TRP A 74 -15.50 -17.21 -35.75
N LEU A 75 -14.86 -18.35 -35.95
CA LEU A 75 -15.11 -19.23 -37.08
C LEU A 75 -15.53 -20.60 -36.55
N PRO A 76 -16.70 -21.13 -36.97
CA PRO A 76 -17.08 -22.49 -36.59
C PRO A 76 -16.12 -23.50 -37.24
N PRO A 77 -15.88 -24.66 -36.61
CA PRO A 77 -15.21 -25.77 -37.26
C PRO A 77 -15.91 -26.12 -38.58
N GLY A 78 -15.18 -26.04 -39.71
CA GLY A 78 -15.69 -26.35 -41.05
C GLY A 78 -16.12 -25.13 -41.89
N TYR A 79 -15.90 -23.89 -41.42
CA TYR A 79 -16.17 -22.69 -42.20
C TYR A 79 -15.15 -22.52 -43.34
N ASN A 80 -15.61 -22.62 -44.59
CA ASN A 80 -14.76 -22.49 -45.77
C ASN A 80 -14.86 -21.06 -46.34
N ILE A 81 -13.73 -20.37 -46.51
CA ILE A 81 -13.64 -19.02 -47.10
C ILE A 81 -13.06 -19.19 -48.51
N ASP A 82 -13.69 -18.58 -49.51
CA ASP A 82 -13.20 -18.62 -50.91
C ASP A 82 -11.69 -18.28 -51.00
N GLU A 83 -10.93 -19.25 -51.51
CA GLU A 83 -9.50 -19.50 -51.28
C GLU A 83 -8.52 -18.50 -51.91
N THR A 84 -8.93 -17.31 -52.33
CA THR A 84 -8.00 -16.44 -53.09
C THR A 84 -6.98 -15.67 -52.24
N LYS A 85 -6.97 -15.76 -50.89
CA LYS A 85 -6.07 -14.92 -50.06
C LYS A 85 -5.47 -15.49 -48.78
N LEU A 86 -5.79 -16.71 -48.31
CA LEU A 86 -5.28 -17.17 -47.01
C LEU A 86 -4.82 -18.63 -47.06
N THR A 87 -3.61 -18.88 -46.57
CA THR A 87 -2.95 -20.19 -46.56
C THR A 87 -3.71 -21.13 -45.61
N ILE A 88 -3.91 -22.39 -46.03
CA ILE A 88 -4.70 -23.44 -45.33
C ILE A 88 -4.37 -23.59 -43.84
N SER A 89 -3.16 -23.20 -43.39
CA SER A 89 -2.76 -23.21 -41.98
C SER A 89 -3.48 -22.20 -41.07
N GLU A 90 -4.21 -21.23 -41.63
CA GLU A 90 -4.92 -20.19 -40.86
C GLU A 90 -6.41 -20.51 -40.64
N GLN A 91 -6.92 -21.62 -41.20
CA GLN A 91 -8.36 -21.94 -41.24
C GLN A 91 -8.96 -22.39 -39.89
N PHE A 92 -8.12 -22.84 -38.95
CA PHE A 92 -8.59 -23.32 -37.65
C PHE A 92 -7.63 -22.83 -36.57
N SER A 93 -8.03 -21.87 -35.72
CA SER A 93 -7.72 -21.91 -34.27
C SER A 93 -7.82 -20.58 -33.51
N HIS A 94 -7.87 -19.39 -34.13
CA HIS A 94 -7.61 -18.16 -33.36
C HIS A 94 -8.72 -17.10 -33.43
N GLN A 95 -9.51 -17.02 -32.36
CA GLN A 95 -10.32 -15.83 -32.10
C GLN A 95 -9.38 -14.62 -31.92
N LYS A 96 -9.58 -13.57 -32.70
CA LYS A 96 -8.80 -12.33 -32.58
C LYS A 96 -9.41 -11.44 -31.51
N ALA A 97 -8.73 -11.30 -30.38
CA ALA A 97 -9.06 -10.33 -29.34
C ALA A 97 -8.22 -9.06 -29.47
N LYS A 98 -8.81 -7.89 -29.17
CA LYS A 98 -8.07 -6.62 -29.13
C LYS A 98 -7.10 -6.62 -27.95
N ARG A 99 -5.91 -6.01 -28.10
CA ARG A 99 -4.93 -5.85 -27.00
C ARG A 99 -5.54 -5.23 -25.75
N LYS A 100 -6.45 -4.26 -25.93
CA LYS A 100 -7.20 -3.62 -24.84
C LYS A 100 -7.97 -4.64 -23.98
N ALA A 101 -8.60 -5.66 -24.57
CA ALA A 101 -9.33 -6.67 -23.81
C ALA A 101 -8.44 -7.46 -22.83
N PHE A 102 -7.15 -7.65 -23.15
CA PHE A 102 -6.20 -8.28 -22.23
C PHE A 102 -5.75 -7.34 -21.11
N SER A 103 -5.70 -6.03 -21.37
CA SER A 103 -5.48 -5.00 -20.33
C SER A 103 -6.64 -5.00 -19.35
N ASP A 104 -7.86 -4.87 -19.88
CA ASP A 104 -9.10 -4.84 -19.12
C ASP A 104 -9.25 -6.14 -18.28
N MET A 105 -8.84 -7.30 -18.82
CA MET A 105 -8.79 -8.57 -18.10
C MET A 105 -7.81 -8.55 -16.92
N ILE A 106 -6.60 -8.01 -17.08
CA ILE A 106 -5.62 -7.92 -15.99
C ILE A 106 -6.09 -6.95 -14.91
N GLU A 107 -6.67 -5.82 -15.30
CA GLU A 107 -7.29 -4.87 -14.38
C GLU A 107 -8.41 -5.57 -13.59
N ALA A 108 -9.31 -6.28 -14.29
CA ALA A 108 -10.36 -7.05 -13.63
C ALA A 108 -9.82 -8.14 -12.69
N PHE A 109 -8.73 -8.84 -13.05
CA PHE A 109 -8.09 -9.80 -12.16
C PHE A 109 -7.56 -9.12 -10.89
N ILE A 110 -6.87 -7.98 -11.02
CA ILE A 110 -6.38 -7.21 -9.86
C ILE A 110 -7.56 -6.80 -8.97
N GLY A 111 -8.65 -6.30 -9.54
CA GLY A 111 -9.86 -5.95 -8.80
C GLY A 111 -10.50 -7.15 -8.09
N ALA A 112 -10.56 -8.30 -8.76
CA ALA A 112 -11.08 -9.54 -8.19
C ALA A 112 -10.20 -10.08 -7.05
N PHE A 113 -8.86 -10.05 -7.19
CA PHE A 113 -7.93 -10.40 -6.12
C PHE A 113 -8.10 -9.48 -4.90
N LEU A 114 -8.27 -8.17 -5.13
CA LEU A 114 -8.45 -7.20 -4.05
C LEU A 114 -9.74 -7.45 -3.26
N ILE A 115 -10.83 -7.83 -3.92
CA ILE A 115 -12.12 -8.13 -3.26
C ILE A 115 -12.12 -9.50 -2.58
N SER A 116 -11.52 -10.52 -3.22
CA SER A 116 -11.55 -11.90 -2.72
C SER A 116 -10.51 -12.19 -1.63
N SER A 117 -9.41 -11.44 -1.61
CA SER A 117 -8.30 -11.66 -0.68
C SER A 117 -8.00 -10.38 0.12
N ASN A 118 -6.82 -9.78 -0.06
CA ASN A 118 -6.40 -8.54 0.57
C ASN A 118 -5.37 -7.83 -0.32
N TYR A 119 -5.08 -6.56 -0.01
CA TYR A 119 -4.14 -5.76 -0.80
C TYR A 119 -2.71 -6.31 -0.83
N LYS A 120 -2.25 -7.05 0.20
CA LYS A 120 -0.90 -7.63 0.23
C LYS A 120 -0.77 -8.75 -0.80
N THR A 121 -1.69 -9.71 -0.76
CA THR A 121 -1.76 -10.80 -1.74
C THR A 121 -1.97 -10.26 -3.16
N THR A 122 -2.75 -9.19 -3.32
CA THR A 122 -2.88 -8.52 -4.62
C THR A 122 -1.55 -7.92 -5.09
N ILE A 123 -0.77 -7.28 -4.21
CA ILE A 123 0.56 -6.76 -4.56
C ILE A 123 1.53 -7.89 -4.90
N GLU A 124 1.50 -9.02 -4.18
CA GLU A 124 2.29 -10.21 -4.52
C GLU A 124 1.90 -10.76 -5.89
N PHE A 125 0.60 -10.81 -6.21
CA PHE A 125 0.11 -11.18 -7.52
C PHE A 125 0.60 -10.21 -8.61
N MET A 126 0.55 -8.91 -8.36
CA MET A 126 1.07 -7.89 -9.28
C MET A 126 2.59 -8.02 -9.48
N HIS A 127 3.33 -8.32 -8.41
CA HIS A 127 4.77 -8.60 -8.48
C HIS A 127 5.03 -9.86 -9.31
N TRP A 128 4.29 -10.94 -9.05
CA TRP A 128 4.35 -12.18 -9.82
C TRP A 128 4.04 -11.94 -11.30
N LEU A 129 3.05 -11.12 -11.64
CA LEU A 129 2.73 -10.73 -13.02
C LEU A 129 3.94 -10.09 -13.72
N GLY A 130 4.85 -9.46 -12.98
CA GLY A 130 6.04 -8.77 -13.48
C GLY A 130 5.89 -7.26 -13.51
N LEU A 131 4.96 -6.69 -12.74
CA LEU A 131 4.90 -5.26 -12.48
C LEU A 131 5.96 -4.88 -11.45
N ASP A 132 6.53 -3.70 -11.59
CA ASP A 132 7.48 -3.13 -10.63
C ASP A 132 6.73 -2.55 -9.43
N VAL A 133 6.08 -3.44 -8.69
CA VAL A 133 5.50 -3.13 -7.39
C VAL A 133 6.43 -3.63 -6.30
N ILE A 134 6.52 -2.87 -5.22
CA ILE A 134 7.27 -3.28 -4.03
C ILE A 134 6.40 -4.29 -3.28
N PRO A 135 6.78 -5.57 -3.20
CA PRO A 135 6.13 -6.49 -2.27
C PRO A 135 6.31 -5.91 -0.87
N ILE A 136 5.20 -5.82 -0.13
CA ILE A 136 5.22 -5.32 1.25
C ILE A 136 5.88 -6.43 2.07
N ASN A 137 7.21 -6.41 2.12
CA ASN A 137 7.95 -7.22 3.07
C ASN A 137 7.46 -6.81 4.47
N GLU A 138 7.23 -7.80 5.34
CA GLU A 138 6.55 -7.69 6.64
C GLU A 138 7.01 -6.50 7.51
N GLN A 139 8.24 -6.02 7.32
CA GLN A 139 8.81 -4.83 7.98
C GLN A 139 7.99 -3.54 7.77
N VAL A 140 7.39 -3.30 6.59
CA VAL A 140 6.59 -2.07 6.37
C VAL A 140 5.23 -2.14 7.08
N THR A 141 4.74 -3.35 7.38
CA THR A 141 3.51 -3.52 8.16
C THR A 141 3.72 -3.39 9.65
N ASP A 142 4.86 -3.81 10.20
CA ASP A 142 5.20 -3.51 11.60
C ASP A 142 5.34 -2.01 11.81
N ILE A 143 6.01 -1.31 10.89
CA ILE A 143 6.15 0.16 10.94
C ILE A 143 4.78 0.85 10.95
N ARG A 144 3.83 0.42 10.10
CA ARG A 144 2.49 1.04 10.04
C ARG A 144 1.58 0.60 11.19
N GLN A 145 1.68 -0.61 11.72
CA GLN A 145 0.93 -1.03 12.91
C GLN A 145 1.49 -0.37 14.18
N ASP A 146 2.79 -0.11 14.22
CA ASP A 146 3.45 0.59 15.32
C ASP A 146 3.17 2.09 15.31
N LEU A 147 3.20 2.73 14.14
CA LEU A 147 2.87 4.16 13.97
C LEU A 147 1.36 4.45 14.04
N SER A 148 0.49 3.50 13.71
CA SER A 148 -0.98 3.68 13.84
C SER A 148 -1.52 3.33 15.23
N ASN A 149 -0.67 2.81 16.13
CA ASN A 149 -1.02 2.59 17.51
C ASN A 149 -0.72 3.85 18.33
N ASN A 150 -1.75 4.66 18.58
CA ASN A 150 -1.65 5.90 19.36
C ASN A 150 -0.96 5.71 20.73
N SER A 151 -1.10 4.52 21.36
CA SER A 151 -0.42 4.23 22.63
C SER A 151 1.11 4.18 22.48
N ARG A 152 1.63 3.75 21.33
CA ARG A 152 3.07 3.73 21.02
C ARG A 152 3.61 5.13 20.71
N LEU A 153 2.83 5.98 20.04
CA LEU A 153 3.22 7.38 19.84
C LEU A 153 3.27 8.13 21.18
N ALA A 154 2.28 7.88 22.04
CA ALA A 154 2.26 8.40 23.41
C ALA A 154 3.48 7.92 24.22
N TYR A 155 3.97 6.69 23.99
CA TYR A 155 5.22 6.19 24.58
C TYR A 155 6.42 7.01 24.24
N ILE A 156 6.64 7.23 22.94
CA ILE A 156 7.82 7.94 22.49
C ILE A 156 7.82 9.35 23.08
N LEU A 157 6.65 10.01 23.14
CA LEU A 157 6.52 11.34 23.72
C LEU A 157 6.93 11.37 25.22
N VAL A 158 6.47 10.39 26.00
CA VAL A 158 6.80 10.26 27.44
C VAL A 158 8.25 9.85 27.66
N ALA A 159 8.75 8.87 26.90
CA ALA A 159 10.13 8.38 26.98
C ALA A 159 11.16 9.45 26.56
N CYS A 160 10.76 10.41 25.71
CA CYS A 160 11.56 11.58 25.38
C CYS A 160 11.43 12.72 26.41
N GLY A 161 10.58 12.58 27.43
CA GLY A 161 10.29 13.61 28.42
C GLY A 161 9.54 14.83 27.88
N LEU A 162 8.97 14.72 26.67
CA LEU A 162 8.26 15.82 26.00
C LEU A 162 6.87 16.06 26.60
N HIS A 163 6.29 15.08 27.30
CA HIS A 163 5.02 15.25 28.02
C HIS A 163 5.09 16.38 29.06
N ARG A 164 6.27 16.61 29.66
CA ARG A 164 6.53 17.71 30.61
C ARG A 164 6.54 19.10 29.96
N LYS A 165 6.57 19.16 28.62
CA LYS A 165 6.59 20.41 27.83
C LYS A 165 5.24 20.73 27.19
N ILE A 166 4.24 19.87 27.38
CA ILE A 166 2.89 20.13 26.89
C ILE A 166 2.28 21.25 27.74
N LEU A 167 1.84 22.31 27.07
CA LEU A 167 1.06 23.38 27.69
C LEU A 167 -0.41 22.98 27.66
N HIS A 168 -1.01 22.74 28.83
CA HIS A 168 -2.45 22.51 28.97
C HIS A 168 -2.97 23.14 30.26
N ASN A 169 -4.27 23.43 30.32
CA ASN A 169 -4.93 24.00 31.51
C ASN A 169 -5.87 23.02 32.21
N SER A 170 -5.95 21.76 31.74
CA SER A 170 -6.78 20.72 32.34
C SER A 170 -6.00 19.97 33.42
N THR A 171 -6.50 20.00 34.65
CA THR A 171 -5.99 19.22 35.78
C THR A 171 -6.25 17.73 35.62
N ASP A 172 -7.36 17.36 34.98
CA ASP A 172 -7.71 15.95 34.71
C ASP A 172 -6.75 15.33 33.70
N LEU A 173 -6.45 16.05 32.61
CA LEU A 173 -5.45 15.63 31.63
C LEU A 173 -4.06 15.50 32.27
N PHE A 174 -3.69 16.44 33.14
CA PHE A 174 -2.45 16.37 33.90
C PHE A 174 -2.35 15.10 34.75
N GLY A 175 -3.42 14.75 35.47
CA GLY A 175 -3.49 13.55 36.29
C GLY A 175 -3.32 12.29 35.46
N HIS A 176 -4.02 12.20 34.33
CA HIS A 176 -3.91 11.06 33.41
C HIS A 176 -2.52 10.92 32.80
N ILE A 177 -1.88 12.02 32.38
CA ILE A 177 -0.51 12.01 31.85
C ILE A 177 0.49 11.60 32.93
N SER A 178 0.35 12.13 34.15
CA SER A 178 1.28 11.84 35.26
C SER A 178 1.19 10.38 35.71
N LEU A 179 -0.03 9.84 35.81
CA LEU A 179 -0.27 8.42 36.11
C LEU A 179 0.30 7.50 35.02
N TYR A 180 0.19 7.91 33.76
CA TYR A 180 0.70 7.16 32.62
C TYR A 180 2.23 7.21 32.49
N ALA A 181 2.83 8.38 32.78
CA ALA A 181 4.27 8.59 32.73
C ALA A 181 5.03 7.97 33.91
N GLY A 182 4.33 7.58 34.98
CA GLY A 182 4.97 7.03 36.17
C GLY A 182 5.92 8.02 36.86
N ASP A 183 5.68 9.33 36.68
CA ASP A 183 6.50 10.37 37.31
C ASP A 183 6.33 10.25 38.84
N GLU A 184 7.35 9.71 39.52
CA GLU A 184 7.40 9.47 40.97
C GLU A 184 7.32 10.76 41.81
N ASP A 185 7.39 11.93 41.19
CA ASP A 185 7.48 13.23 41.89
C ASP A 185 6.16 13.67 42.57
N LEU A 186 5.05 12.93 42.42
CA LEU A 186 3.72 13.39 42.86
C LEU A 186 2.90 12.44 43.76
N PHE A 187 3.41 11.26 44.14
CA PHE A 187 2.71 10.37 45.09
C PHE A 187 3.58 10.00 46.30
N PRO A 188 3.04 9.99 47.54
CA PRO A 188 3.80 9.69 48.75
C PRO A 188 4.41 8.29 48.71
N LYS A 189 5.69 8.20 49.08
CA LYS A 189 6.41 6.94 49.27
C LYS A 189 5.82 6.18 50.46
N ASP A 190 4.81 5.36 50.23
CA ASP A 190 4.48 4.26 51.14
C ASP A 190 4.32 2.95 50.38
N GLN A 191 5.38 2.13 50.54
CA GLN A 191 5.45 0.68 50.53
C GLN A 191 4.59 -0.10 49.52
N SER A 192 5.08 -0.22 48.28
CA SER A 192 5.05 -1.46 47.46
C SER A 192 5.72 -1.23 46.08
N THR A 193 6.85 -0.52 46.05
CA THR A 193 7.47 0.01 44.82
C THR A 193 8.36 -0.99 44.06
N GLU A 194 8.29 -2.29 44.34
CA GLU A 194 9.03 -3.30 43.55
C GLU A 194 8.23 -3.84 42.34
N GLN A 195 6.93 -3.56 42.24
CA GLN A 195 6.09 -4.10 41.17
C GLN A 195 6.03 -3.22 39.90
N TYR A 196 6.65 -2.04 39.91
CA TYR A 196 6.55 -1.06 38.81
C TYR A 196 7.78 -1.00 37.89
N LEU A 197 8.89 -1.66 38.26
CA LEU A 197 10.11 -1.72 37.43
C LEU A 197 10.15 -2.90 36.44
N SER A 198 9.12 -3.74 36.37
CA SER A 198 9.11 -4.96 35.54
C SER A 198 7.99 -4.98 34.50
N LYS A 199 7.51 -3.84 34.00
CA LYS A 199 6.60 -3.82 32.86
C LYS A 199 7.39 -3.86 31.56
N ASP A 200 7.36 -5.01 30.88
CA ASP A 200 7.89 -5.17 29.53
C ASP A 200 7.27 -4.14 28.56
N LEU A 201 8.01 -3.76 27.49
CA LEU A 201 7.55 -2.79 26.47
C LEU A 201 6.13 -3.06 25.97
N ASP A 202 5.76 -4.35 25.84
CA ASP A 202 4.44 -4.79 25.38
C ASP A 202 3.31 -4.49 26.38
N GLN A 203 3.60 -4.44 27.69
CA GLN A 203 2.61 -4.10 28.70
C GLN A 203 2.32 -2.60 28.75
N TRP A 204 3.29 -1.77 28.41
CA TRP A 204 3.13 -0.32 28.37
C TRP A 204 2.40 0.12 27.09
N ALA A 205 2.79 -0.43 25.93
CA ALA A 205 2.17 -0.15 24.64
C ALA A 205 0.68 -0.56 24.55
N ASN A 206 0.23 -1.47 25.41
CA ASN A 206 -1.16 -1.95 25.48
C ASN A 206 -1.99 -1.28 26.59
N SER A 207 -1.42 -0.34 27.34
CA SER A 207 -2.18 0.45 28.31
C SER A 207 -2.92 1.59 27.63
N THR A 208 -4.07 2.01 28.18
CA THR A 208 -4.90 3.07 27.61
C THR A 208 -4.22 4.42 27.77
N ALA A 209 -3.46 4.82 26.75
CA ALA A 209 -2.77 6.09 26.70
C ALA A 209 -3.76 7.27 26.56
N PRO A 210 -3.49 8.41 27.21
CA PRO A 210 -4.19 9.65 26.90
C PRO A 210 -3.99 10.01 25.42
N LYS A 211 -5.07 10.04 24.64
CA LYS A 211 -5.04 10.32 23.20
C LYS A 211 -4.28 11.61 22.85
N ALA A 212 -4.38 12.62 23.72
CA ALA A 212 -3.68 13.90 23.58
C ALA A 212 -2.16 13.74 23.42
N LEU A 213 -1.52 12.73 24.01
CA LEU A 213 -0.08 12.51 23.86
C LEU A 213 0.28 12.06 22.44
N ALA A 214 -0.53 11.18 21.85
CA ALA A 214 -0.37 10.76 20.45
C ALA A 214 -0.60 11.93 19.49
N ASP A 215 -1.68 12.69 19.71
CA ASP A 215 -2.04 13.85 18.90
C ASP A 215 -0.93 14.93 18.95
N VAL A 216 -0.29 15.15 20.10
CA VAL A 216 0.85 16.06 20.24
C VAL A 216 2.08 15.56 19.49
N PHE A 217 2.35 14.26 19.52
CA PHE A 217 3.45 13.68 18.75
C PHE A 217 3.22 13.85 17.24
N GLU A 218 2.01 13.58 16.75
CA GLU A 218 1.63 13.81 15.34
C GLU A 218 1.75 15.29 14.95
N ALA A 219 1.30 16.19 15.83
CA ALA A 219 1.44 17.63 15.61
C ALA A 219 2.90 18.08 15.54
N LEU A 220 3.80 17.49 16.34
CA LEU A 220 5.24 17.75 16.28
C LEU A 220 5.84 17.29 14.95
N VAL A 221 5.46 16.10 14.46
CA VAL A 221 5.86 15.60 13.14
C VAL A 221 5.40 16.56 12.03
N GLY A 222 4.15 17.03 12.11
CA GLY A 222 3.59 18.03 11.20
C GLY A 222 4.34 19.37 11.27
N ALA A 223 4.71 19.84 12.45
CA ALA A 223 5.48 21.08 12.62
C ALA A 223 6.88 20.97 11.99
N ILE A 224 7.59 19.85 12.20
CA ILE A 224 8.90 19.60 11.58
C ILE A 224 8.77 19.60 10.04
N PHE A 225 7.70 19.02 9.50
CA PHE A 225 7.44 19.01 8.07
C PHE A 225 7.26 20.43 7.51
N LEU A 226 6.48 21.27 8.19
CA LEU A 226 6.25 22.65 7.77
C LEU A 226 7.52 23.51 7.90
N ASP A 227 8.23 23.43 9.03
CA ASP A 227 9.46 24.20 9.28
C ASP A 227 10.60 23.82 8.34
N SER A 228 10.63 22.57 7.87
CA SER A 228 11.62 22.10 6.89
C SER A 228 11.28 22.44 5.43
N GLY A 229 10.23 23.23 5.19
CA GLY A 229 9.79 23.60 3.84
C GLY A 229 9.13 22.45 3.08
N ASN A 230 8.36 21.62 3.78
CA ASN A 230 7.71 20.41 3.26
C ASN A 230 8.69 19.28 2.88
N CYS A 231 9.76 19.09 3.66
CA CYS A 231 10.80 18.10 3.38
C CYS A 231 10.65 16.82 4.23
N LEU A 232 10.09 15.76 3.64
CA LEU A 232 9.91 14.46 4.31
C LEU A 232 11.23 13.81 4.75
N GLU A 233 12.32 14.02 4.01
CA GLU A 233 13.65 13.52 4.40
C GLU A 233 14.14 14.13 5.72
N THR A 234 13.81 15.41 5.95
CA THR A 234 14.16 16.08 7.20
C THR A 234 13.32 15.58 8.35
N VAL A 235 12.02 15.36 8.13
CA VAL A 235 11.13 14.71 9.11
C VAL A 235 11.65 13.33 9.48
N TRP A 236 11.98 12.51 8.48
CA TRP A 236 12.48 11.16 8.69
C TRP A 236 13.79 11.15 9.49
N ARG A 237 14.75 12.01 9.13
CA ARG A 237 16.02 12.16 9.86
C ARG A 237 15.84 12.50 11.34
N VAL A 238 14.78 13.21 11.72
CA VAL A 238 14.47 13.57 13.11
C VAL A 238 13.69 12.48 13.83
N VAL A 239 12.72 11.87 13.16
CA VAL A 239 11.76 10.93 13.76
C VAL A 239 12.29 9.49 13.80
N GLU A 240 13.03 9.06 12.78
CA GLU A 240 13.58 7.70 12.66
C GLU A 240 14.42 7.27 13.88
N PRO A 241 15.37 8.08 14.40
CA PRO A 241 16.14 7.68 15.57
C PRO A 241 15.28 7.48 16.82
N LEU A 242 14.18 8.23 16.96
CA LEU A 242 13.23 8.11 18.07
C LEU A 242 12.43 6.81 17.94
N LEU A 243 11.93 6.50 16.74
CA LEU A 243 11.22 5.25 16.47
C LEU A 243 12.13 4.03 16.69
N ARG A 244 13.35 4.04 16.16
CA ARG A 244 14.31 2.94 16.33
C ARG A 244 14.66 2.68 17.78
N LYS A 245 14.89 3.75 18.56
CA LYS A 245 15.30 3.65 19.96
C LYS A 245 14.21 3.07 20.86
N TYR A 246 12.96 3.47 20.64
CA TYR A 246 11.88 3.17 21.58
C TYR A 246 10.91 2.09 21.11
N LEU A 247 10.86 1.78 19.81
CA LEU A 247 10.01 0.73 19.25
C LEU A 247 10.80 -0.49 18.75
N GLY A 248 12.14 -0.48 18.83
CA GLY A 248 12.97 -1.59 18.35
C GLY A 248 12.86 -1.83 16.85
N MET A 249 12.35 -0.84 16.10
CA MET A 249 12.09 -0.96 14.67
C MET A 249 13.40 -1.10 13.90
N VAL A 250 13.62 -2.28 13.31
CA VAL A 250 14.67 -2.49 12.31
C VAL A 250 14.09 -2.11 10.95
N ILE A 251 14.21 -0.83 10.61
CA ILE A 251 13.90 -0.27 9.28
C ILE A 251 15.12 -0.41 8.37
#